data_AF-A0A3L7SMM4-F1
#
_entry.id   AF-A0A3L7SMM4-F1
#
_cell.length_a   1.000
_cell.length_b   1.000
_cell.length_c   1.000
_cell.angle_alpha   90.00
_cell.angle_beta   90.00
_cell.angle_gamma   90.00
#
_symmetry.space_group_name_H-M   'P 1'
#
loop_
_entity.id
_entity.type
_entity.pdbx_description
1 polymer ?
#
loop_
_entity_poly.entity_id
_entity_poly.type
_entity_poly.pdbx_seq_one_letter_code
_entity_poly.pdbx_strand_id
1 'polypeptide(L)' 'MVELVVTAEQAKLLAEASDSVEIVDGKGNRLGFFARRFSDREVATASLRAAAAVPGRSTAEVLERLKSLGDQ' A
#
# COMPACT_ATOMS: atom_id res chain seq x y z
N MET A 1 17.08 4.35 13.61
CA MET A 1 17.45 4.15 12.20
C MET A 1 17.46 2.65 11.96
N VAL A 2 16.68 2.15 11.00
CA VAL A 2 16.62 0.71 10.68
C VAL A 2 17.24 0.58 9.30
N GLU A 3 18.25 -0.27 9.17
CA GLU A 3 19.06 -0.41 7.95
C GLU A 3 18.88 -1.82 7.37
N LEU A 4 18.75 -1.89 6.04
CA LEU A 4 18.71 -3.14 5.28
C LEU A 4 20.00 -3.26 4.47
N VAL A 5 20.75 -4.35 4.66
CA VAL A 5 21.97 -4.61 3.89
C VAL A 5 21.59 -5.20 2.54
N VAL A 6 22.01 -4.53 1.46
CA VAL A 6 21.80 -4.95 0.08
C VAL A 6 23.10 -4.79 -0.71
N THR A 7 23.26 -5.55 -1.80
CA THR A 7 24.36 -5.30 -2.74
C THR A 7 24.12 -4.01 -3.54
N ALA A 8 25.18 -3.46 -4.15
CA ALA A 8 25.05 -2.26 -4.99
C ALA A 8 24.08 -2.48 -6.17
N GLU A 9 24.05 -3.69 -6.73
CA GLU A 9 23.13 -4.06 -7.81
C GLU A 9 21.67 -4.12 -7.33
N GLN A 10 21.44 -4.74 -6.16
CA GLN A 10 20.11 -4.77 -5.52
C GLN A 10 19.63 -3.36 -5.16
N ALA A 11 20.53 -2.49 -4.67
CA ALA A 11 20.21 -1.10 -4.37
C ALA A 11 19.76 -0.34 -5.63
N LYS A 12 20.43 -0.57 -6.77
CA LYS A 12 20.03 0.03 -8.05
C LYS A 12 18.65 -0.44 -8.50
N LEU A 13 18.38 -1.75 -8.42
CA LEU A 13 17.07 -2.32 -8.76
C LEU A 13 15.95 -1.76 -7.87
N LEU A 14 16.21 -1.61 -6.56
CA LEU A 14 15.24 -1.00 -5.62
C LEU A 14 14.99 0.48 -5.92
N ALA A 15 16.01 1.23 -6.33
CA ALA A 15 15.87 2.65 -6.67
C ALA A 15 15.11 2.86 -7.99
N GLU A 16 15.23 1.94 -8.94
CA GLU A 16 14.56 1.98 -10.25
C GLU A 16 13.16 1.35 -10.23
N ALA A 17 12.82 0.62 -9.17
CA ALA A 17 11.52 -0.03 -9.03
C ALA A 17 10.38 1.02 -9.08
N SER A 18 9.47 0.81 -10.01
CA SER A 18 8.27 1.65 -10.16
C SER A 18 7.17 1.29 -9.17
N ASP A 19 7.24 0.08 -8.59
CA ASP A 19 6.28 -0.47 -7.64
C ASP A 19 6.90 -0.71 -6.26
N SER A 20 6.04 -1.01 -5.29
CA SER A 20 6.49 -1.45 -3.96
C SER A 20 7.11 -2.85 -4.06
N VAL A 21 8.27 -3.03 -3.46
CA VAL A 21 9.01 -4.30 -3.45
C VAL A 21 8.79 -4.98 -2.10
N GLU A 22 8.30 -6.22 -2.11
CA GLU A 22 8.18 -7.01 -0.88
C GLU A 22 9.52 -7.61 -0.47
N ILE A 23 9.80 -7.57 0.83
CA ILE A 23 10.98 -8.19 1.44
C ILE A 23 10.51 -9.48 2.11
N VAL A 24 11.03 -10.61 1.64
CA VAL A 24 10.71 -11.95 2.13
C VAL A 24 11.96 -12.63 2.67
N ASP A 25 11.80 -13.57 3.59
CA ASP A 25 12.88 -14.45 4.02
C ASP A 25 13.17 -15.55 2.97
N GLY A 26 14.22 -16.35 3.18
CA GLY A 26 14.58 -17.44 2.28
C GLY A 26 13.55 -18.60 2.20
N LYS A 27 12.49 -18.56 3.02
CA LYS A 27 11.36 -19.50 2.99
C LYS A 27 10.11 -18.88 2.36
N GLY A 28 10.17 -17.62 1.94
CA GLY A 28 9.06 -16.89 1.34
C GLY A 28 8.13 -16.19 2.35
N ASN A 29 8.49 -16.14 3.64
CA ASN A 29 7.69 -15.40 4.63
C ASN A 29 7.94 -13.90 4.48
N ARG A 30 6.86 -13.10 4.45
CA ARG A 30 6.93 -11.65 4.35
C ARG A 30 7.52 -11.03 5.61
N LEU A 31 8.64 -10.33 5.46
CA LEU A 31 9.31 -9.57 6.51
C LEU A 31 8.93 -8.08 6.47
N GLY A 32 8.59 -7.56 5.29
CA GLY A 32 8.22 -6.15 5.11
C GLY A 32 8.09 -5.77 3.64
N PHE A 33 8.13 -4.47 3.35
CA PHE A 33 8.17 -3.95 1.98
C PHE A 33 8.91 -2.62 1.90
N PHE A 34 9.57 -2.39 0.77
CA PHE A 34 10.11 -1.12 0.35
C PHE A 34 9.10 -0.45 -0.59
N ALA A 35 8.49 0.65 -0.15
CA ALA A 35 7.72 1.50 -1.04
C ALA A 35 8.62 2.62 -1.57
N ARG A 36 8.64 2.80 -2.89
CA ARG A 36 9.23 4.00 -3.47
C ARG A 36 8.50 5.23 -2.93
N ARG A 37 9.21 6.34 -2.81
CA ARG A 37 8.58 7.64 -2.51
C ARG A 37 7.59 7.96 -3.62
N PHE A 38 6.34 8.25 -3.25
CA PHE A 38 5.35 8.76 -4.19
C PHE A 38 5.89 10.04 -4.83
N SER A 39 5.79 10.14 -6.15
CA SER A 39 6.03 11.40 -6.84
C SER A 39 4.95 12.40 -6.49
N ASP A 40 5.27 13.69 -6.54
CA ASP A 40 4.30 14.78 -6.30
C ASP A 40 3.07 14.66 -7.22
N ARG A 41 3.25 14.13 -8.43
CA ARG A 41 2.17 13.86 -9.38
C ARG A 41 1.22 12.76 -8.90
N GLU A 42 1.74 11.68 -8.32
CA GLU A 42 0.94 10.61 -7.75
C GLU A 42 0.20 11.09 -6.51
N VAL A 43 0.84 11.90 -5.67
CA VAL A 43 0.21 12.55 -4.52
C VAL A 43 -0.93 13.46 -4.99
N ALA A 44 -0.70 14.33 -5.96
CA ALA A 44 -1.73 15.21 -6.51
C ALA A 44 -2.90 14.44 -7.12
N THR A 45 -2.61 13.34 -7.84
CA THR A 45 -3.65 12.47 -8.41
C THR A 45 -4.46 11.78 -7.32
N ALA A 46 -3.82 11.29 -6.26
CA ALA A 46 -4.50 10.71 -5.11
C ALA A 46 -5.35 11.75 -4.37
N SER A 47 -4.86 12.98 -4.19
CA SER A 47 -5.61 14.09 -3.61
C SER A 47 -6.85 14.46 -4.43
N LEU A 48 -6.73 14.52 -5.75
CA LEU A 48 -7.87 14.76 -6.65
C LEU A 48 -8.91 13.64 -6.56
N ARG A 49 -8.47 12.37 -6.51
CA ARG A 49 -9.38 11.22 -6.30
C ARG A 49 -10.07 11.28 -4.95
N ALA A 50 -9.36 11.63 -3.88
CA ALA A 50 -9.93 11.77 -2.55
C ALA A 50 -10.97 12.89 -2.50
N ALA A 51 -10.72 14.02 -3.17
CA ALA A 51 -11.66 15.14 -3.25
C ALA A 51 -12.90 14.81 -4.12
N ALA A 52 -12.74 13.97 -5.14
CA ALA A 52 -13.81 13.52 -6.03
C ALA A 52 -14.53 12.25 -5.54
N ALA A 53 -14.02 11.61 -4.47
CA ALA A 53 -14.64 10.43 -3.91
C ALA A 53 -15.96 10.81 -3.26
N VAL A 54 -17.06 10.28 -3.80
CA VAL A 54 -18.35 10.24 -3.09
C VAL A 54 -18.07 9.60 -1.73
N PRO A 55 -18.52 10.18 -0.60
CA PRO A 55 -18.25 9.62 0.71
C PRO A 55 -18.63 8.14 0.71
N GLY A 56 -17.63 7.28 0.87
CA GLY A 56 -17.86 5.86 1.04
C GLY A 56 -18.69 5.64 2.31
N ARG A 57 -19.44 4.53 2.34
CA ARG A 57 -20.12 4.13 3.57
C ARG A 57 -19.10 4.08 4.71
N SER A 58 -19.43 4.73 5.80
CA SER A 58 -18.71 4.60 7.06
C SER A 58 -18.62 3.13 7.48
N THR A 59 -17.62 2.80 8.28
CA THR A 59 -17.48 1.45 8.86
C THR A 59 -18.77 1.01 9.56
N ALA A 60 -19.50 1.93 10.20
CA ALA A 60 -20.79 1.66 10.82
C ALA A 60 -21.86 1.23 9.81
N GLU A 61 -22.02 1.95 8.70
CA GLU A 61 -22.98 1.61 7.63
C GLU A 61 -22.65 0.28 6.94
N VAL A 62 -21.36 -0.06 6.82
CA VAL A 62 -20.93 -1.36 6.29
C VAL A 62 -21.28 -2.48 7.26
N LEU A 63 -21.03 -2.29 8.56
CA LEU A 63 -21.35 -3.29 9.59
C LEU A 63 -22.86 -3.50 9.76
N GLU A 64 -23.67 -2.45 9.72
CA GLU A 64 -25.13 -2.58 9.70
C GLU A 64 -25.62 -3.38 8.50
N ARG A 65 -25.11 -3.08 7.30
CA ARG A 65 -25.48 -3.83 6.10
C ARG A 65 -25.10 -5.30 6.20
N LEU A 66 -23.92 -5.62 6.72
CA LEU A 66 -23.49 -7.01 6.89
C LEU A 66 -24.36 -7.77 7.89
N LYS A 67 -24.80 -7.13 8.97
CA LYS A 67 -25.78 -7.72 9.91
C LYS A 67 -27.13 -7.97 9.23
N SER A 68 -27.64 -7.00 8.47
CA SER A 68 -28.91 -7.14 7.75
C SER A 68 -28.94 -8.25 6.69
N LEU A 69 -27.77 -8.66 6.20
CA LEU A 69 -27.61 -9.74 5.22
C LEU A 69 -27.42 -11.12 5.86
N GLY A 70 -27.09 -11.18 7.16
CA GLY A 70 -26.94 -12.44 7.90
C GLY A 70 -28.22 -12.92 8.59
N ASP A 71 -29.27 -12.10 8.62
CA ASP A 71 -30.59 -12.40 9.20
C ASP A 71 -31.64 -12.83 8.13
N GLN A 72 -31.20 -13.18 6.91
CA GLN A 72 -32.00 -13.85 5.87
C GLN A 72 -31.56 -15.30 5.68
#